data_AF-A0A1Y6KTP1-F1
#
_entry.id   AF-A0A1Y6KTP1-F1
#
_cell.length_a   1.000
_cell.length_b   1.000
_cell.length_c   1.000
_cell.angle_alpha   90.00
_cell.angle_beta   90.00
_cell.angle_gamma   90.00
#
_symmetry.space_group_name_H-M   'P 1'
#
loop_
_entity.id
_entity.type
_entity.pdbx_description
1 polymer ?
#
loop_
_entity_poly.entity_id
_entity_poly.type
_entity_poly.pdbx_seq_one_letter_code
_entity_poly.pdbx_strand_id
1 'polypeptide(L)' 'MDIITAFKNVEALANGVDPITGETLPQYSPYNDPEIVRSLFMIMALVKMPQKGKISIEKNKS' A
#
# COMPACT_ATOMS: atom_id res chain seq x y z
N MET A 1 2.25 12.20 -10.58
CA MET A 1 2.23 10.75 -10.33
C MET A 1 0.79 10.35 -10.07
N ASP A 2 0.25 9.41 -10.83
CA ASP A 2 -1.08 8.85 -10.57
C ASP A 2 -1.01 7.76 -9.47
N ILE A 3 -2.18 7.31 -9.00
CA ILE A 3 -2.28 6.32 -7.92
C ILE A 3 -1.72 4.94 -8.30
N ILE A 4 -1.74 4.57 -9.58
CA ILE A 4 -1.20 3.29 -10.06
C ILE A 4 0.33 3.34 -9.97
N THR A 5 0.93 4.44 -10.40
CA THR A 5 2.38 4.68 -10.30
C THR A 5 2.82 4.73 -8.83
N ALA A 6 2.06 5.42 -7.97
CA ALA A 6 2.32 5.45 -6.53
C ALA A 6 2.29 4.05 -5.91
N PHE A 7 1.28 3.26 -6.27
CA PHE A 7 1.12 1.89 -5.77
C PHE A 7 2.30 1.00 -6.17
N LYS A 8 2.74 1.08 -7.44
CA LYS A 8 3.89 0.30 -7.93
C LYS A 8 5.18 0.64 -7.19
N ASN A 9 5.42 1.91 -6.89
CA ASN A 9 6.61 2.32 -6.15
C ASN A 9 6.60 1.75 -4.73
N VAL A 10 5.46 1.81 -4.04
CA VAL A 10 5.29 1.25 -2.68
C VAL A 10 5.39 -0.27 -2.70
N GLU A 11 4.83 -0.93 -3.71
CA GLU A 11 4.93 -2.38 -3.90
C GLU A 11 6.37 -2.83 -4.12
N ALA A 12 7.16 -2.10 -4.92
CA ALA A 12 8.58 -2.40 -5.10
C ALA A 12 9.33 -2.31 -3.76
N LEU A 13 9.14 -1.22 -3.01
CA LEU A 13 9.78 -1.02 -1.71
C LEU A 13 9.40 -2.13 -0.70
N ALA A 14 8.13 -2.51 -0.66
CA ALA A 14 7.64 -3.58 0.22
C ALA A 14 8.24 -4.96 -0.11
N ASN A 15 8.62 -5.18 -1.37
CA ASN A 15 9.30 -6.38 -1.84
C ASN A 15 10.84 -6.28 -1.77
N GLY A 16 11.38 -5.21 -1.17
CA GLY A 16 12.82 -5.02 -1.07
C GLY A 16 13.48 -4.66 -2.41
N VAL A 17 12.76 -3.98 -3.31
CA VAL A 17 13.24 -3.58 -4.64
C VAL A 17 13.26 -2.05 -4.75
N ASP A 18 14.34 -1.51 -5.32
CA ASP A 18 14.43 -0.10 -5.66
C ASP A 18 13.44 0.22 -6.81
N PRO A 19 12.46 1.11 -6.63
CA PRO A 19 11.45 1.41 -7.64
C PRO A 19 11.98 2.16 -8.86
N ILE A 20 13.19 2.71 -8.80
CA ILE A 20 13.84 3.46 -9.87
C ILE A 20 14.74 2.54 -10.70
N THR A 21 15.57 1.72 -10.04
CA THR A 21 16.55 0.87 -10.73
C THR A 21 16.05 -0.56 -10.99
N GLY A 22 15.07 -1.04 -10.22
CA GLY A 22 14.61 -2.43 -10.24
C GLY A 22 15.57 -3.42 -9.55
N GLU A 23 16.64 -2.94 -8.93
CA GLU A 23 17.59 -3.78 -8.20
C GLU A 23 17.09 -4.10 -6.78
N THR A 24 17.61 -5.18 -6.19
CA THR A 24 17.33 -5.51 -4.79
C THR A 24 17.97 -4.48 -3.87
N LEU A 25 17.19 -4.01 -2.90
CA LEU A 25 17.67 -3.09 -1.87
C LEU A 25 18.75 -3.75 -1.00
N PRO A 26 19.73 -2.98 -0.50
CA PRO A 26 20.72 -3.48 0.43
C PRO A 26 20.08 -4.14 1.66
N GLN A 27 20.72 -5.16 2.23
CA GLN A 27 20.21 -5.89 3.38
C GLN A 27 19.82 -4.96 4.56
N TYR A 28 20.59 -3.90 4.78
CA TYR A 28 20.38 -2.91 5.85
C TYR A 28 19.52 -1.71 5.43
N SER A 29 18.79 -1.83 4.32
CA SER A 29 17.83 -0.81 3.91
C SER A 29 16.72 -0.68 4.95
N PRO A 30 16.27 0.55 5.29
CA PRO A 30 15.16 0.75 6.21
C PRO A 30 13.85 0.11 5.70
N TYR A 31 13.71 -0.07 4.38
CA TYR A 31 12.55 -0.73 3.78
C TYR A 31 12.55 -2.26 3.94
N ASN A 32 13.67 -2.85 4.33
CA ASN A 32 13.77 -4.27 4.67
C ASN A 32 13.50 -4.54 6.16
N ASP A 33 13.31 -3.50 6.98
CA ASP A 33 12.91 -3.67 8.37
C ASP A 33 11.52 -4.33 8.46
N PRO A 34 11.35 -5.39 9.29
CA PRO A 34 10.08 -6.12 9.35
C PRO A 34 8.86 -5.28 9.71
N GLU A 35 9.01 -4.21 10.51
CA GLU A 35 7.92 -3.31 10.87
C GLU A 35 7.54 -2.41 9.69
N ILE A 36 8.55 -1.92 8.97
CA ILE A 36 8.35 -1.09 7.78
C ILE A 36 7.69 -1.90 6.66
N VAL A 37 8.19 -3.09 6.34
CA VAL A 37 7.60 -3.99 5.34
C VAL A 37 6.11 -4.24 5.64
N ARG A 38 5.79 -4.57 6.90
CA ARG A 38 4.41 -4.79 7.33
C ARG A 38 3.55 -3.54 7.17
N SER A 39 4.08 -2.38 7.51
CA SER A 39 3.37 -1.09 7.38
C SER A 39 3.05 -0.77 5.92
N LEU A 40 4.00 -1.01 5.00
CA LEU A 40 3.78 -0.82 3.58
C LEU A 40 2.68 -1.74 3.03
N PHE A 41 2.75 -3.04 3.33
CA PHE A 41 1.73 -4.00 2.91
C PHE A 41 0.35 -3.70 3.51
N MET A 42 0.29 -3.22 4.76
CA MET A 42 -0.97 -2.85 5.42
C MET A 42 -1.68 -1.68 4.72
N ILE A 43 -0.94 -0.64 4.34
CA ILE A 43 -1.51 0.49 3.57
C ILE A 43 -1.88 0.05 2.15
N MET A 44 -1.07 -0.78 1.51
CA MET A 44 -1.38 -1.32 0.17
C MET A 44 -2.69 -2.12 0.17
N ALA A 45 -2.97 -2.87 1.26
CA ALA A 45 -4.23 -3.59 1.40
C ALA A 45 -5.44 -2.65 1.43
N LEU A 46 -5.33 -1.49 2.10
CA LEU A 46 -6.39 -0.46 2.12
C LEU A 46 -6.65 0.15 0.74
N VAL A 47 -5.62 0.31 -0.09
CA VAL A 47 -5.78 0.81 -1.47
C VAL A 47 -6.44 -0.22 -2.38
N LYS A 48 -6.15 -1.52 -2.17
CA LYS A 48 -6.79 -2.63 -2.90
C LYS A 48 -8.21 -2.95 -2.42
N MET A 49 -8.61 -2.48 -1.23
CA MET A 49 -9.98 -2.64 -0.77
C MET A 49 -10.91 -1.77 -1.62
N PRO A 50 -11.94 -2.35 -2.28
CA PRO A 50 -13.01 -1.53 -2.84
C PRO A 50 -13.58 -0.72 -1.68
N GLN A 51 -13.61 0.61 -1.81
CA GLN A 51 -14.22 1.47 -0.81
C GLN A 51 -15.65 0.96 -0.62
N LYS A 52 -15.91 0.29 0.52
CA LYS A 52 -17.24 -0.20 0.86
C LYS A 52 -18.15 1.02 0.80
N GLY A 53 -19.03 1.01 -0.20
CA GLY A 53 -19.91 2.13 -0.50
C GLY A 53 -20.61 2.60 0.78
N LYS A 54 -20.78 3.92 0.85
CA LYS A 54 -21.56 4.63 1.87
C LYS A 54 -22.74 3.78 2.33
N ILE A 55 -22.75 3.36 3.60
CA ILE A 55 -23.96 2.82 4.21
C ILE A 55 -24.92 4.01 4.30
N SER A 56 -25.81 4.14 3.32
CA SER A 56 -26.99 4.99 3.44
C SER A 56 -27.91 4.34 4.46
N ILE A 57 -27.84 4.78 5.71
CA ILE A 57 -28.89 4.48 6.69
C ILE A 57 -30.11 5.30 6.25
N GLU A 58 -30.97 4.66 5.46
CA GLU A 58 -32.31 5.17 5.16
C GLU A 58 -33.09 5.30 6.49
N LYS A 59 -33.45 6.54 6.82
CA LYS A 59 -34.45 6.83 7.85
C LYS A 59 -35.77 6.20 7.40
N ASN A 60 -36.20 5.12 8.04
CA ASN A 60 -37.61 4.78 8.07
C ASN A 60 -38.21 5.20 9.40
N LYS A 61 -39.04 6.24 9.31
CA LYS A 61 -40.01 6.65 10.33
C LYS A 61 -40.98 5.50 10.58
N SER A 62 -41.32 5.27 11.83
CA SER A 62 -42.59 4.65 12.26
C SER A 62 -43.09 5.42 13.46
#